data_AF-A0A4R4NXW9-F1
#
_entry.id   AF-A0A4R4NXW9-F1
#
_cell.length_a   1.000
_cell.length_b   1.000
_cell.length_c   1.000
_cell.angle_alpha   90.00
_cell.angle_beta   90.00
_cell.angle_gamma   90.00
#
_symmetry.space_group_name_H-M   'P 1'
#
loop_
_entity.id
_entity.type
_entity.pdbx_description
1 polymer ?
#
loop_
_entity_poly.entity_id
_entity_poly.type
_entity_poly.pdbx_seq_one_letter_code
_entity_poly.pdbx_strand_id
1 'polypeptide(L)'
;MTHETETSDPPAIDAGLAAAALAVFAHRHEVVHLLYAATDEPDALTRIANLLKVDESTIGRVLDQPLRWMLPQFRAELETISATPG
;
A
#
# COMPACT_ATOMS: atom_id res chain seq x y z
N MET A 1 -8.84 6.29 -38.38
CA MET A 1 -8.81 5.25 -37.34
C MET A 1 -7.60 5.54 -36.48
N THR A 2 -7.77 6.40 -35.49
CA THR A 2 -6.71 6.85 -34.59
C THR A 2 -6.59 5.82 -33.47
N HIS A 3 -5.46 5.12 -33.42
CA HIS A 3 -5.06 4.33 -32.26
C HIS A 3 -4.79 5.32 -31.13
N GLU A 4 -5.73 5.49 -30.22
CA GLU A 4 -5.48 6.12 -28.94
C GLU A 4 -4.49 5.22 -28.20
N THR A 5 -3.25 5.66 -28.14
CA THR A 5 -2.23 5.07 -27.30
C THR A 5 -2.62 5.48 -25.89
N GLU A 6 -3.41 4.65 -25.22
CA GLU A 6 -3.61 4.73 -23.78
C GLU A 6 -2.23 4.54 -23.15
N THR A 7 -1.59 5.65 -22.80
CA THR A 7 -0.53 5.67 -21.79
C THR A 7 -1.18 5.18 -20.51
N SER A 8 -1.19 3.87 -20.32
CA SER A 8 -1.24 3.26 -19.00
C SER A 8 0.06 3.65 -18.29
N ASP A 9 0.13 4.91 -17.87
CA ASP A 9 1.05 5.30 -16.81
C ASP A 9 0.77 4.33 -15.64
N PRO A 10 1.79 3.70 -15.06
CA PRO A 10 1.58 2.93 -13.83
C PRO A 10 0.85 3.87 -12.86
N PRO A 11 -0.21 3.41 -12.15
CA PRO A 11 -1.02 4.30 -11.35
C PRO A 11 -0.08 5.13 -10.49
N ALA A 12 -0.05 6.44 -10.76
CA ALA A 12 0.83 7.35 -10.06
C ALA A 12 0.55 7.13 -8.57
N ILE A 13 1.59 6.75 -7.83
CA ILE A 13 1.47 6.46 -6.40
C ILE A 13 0.89 7.74 -5.79
N ASP A 14 -0.38 7.68 -5.38
CA ASP A 14 -1.00 8.84 -4.76
C ASP A 14 -0.43 9.01 -3.33
N ALA A 15 -0.42 10.25 -2.85
CA ALA A 15 0.16 10.57 -1.55
C ALA A 15 -0.48 9.76 -0.40
N GLY A 16 -1.77 9.42 -0.51
CA GLY A 16 -2.49 8.60 0.45
C GLY A 16 -2.01 7.14 0.45
N LEU A 17 -1.85 6.56 -0.73
CA LEU A 17 -1.32 5.20 -0.88
C LEU A 17 0.13 5.09 -0.38
N ALA A 18 0.97 6.10 -0.67
CA ALA A 18 2.34 6.17 -0.14
C ALA A 18 2.36 6.25 1.40
N ALA A 19 1.50 7.09 1.99
CA ALA A 19 1.38 7.20 3.44
C ALA A 19 0.92 5.88 4.09
N ALA A 20 -0.06 5.21 3.50
CA ALA A 20 -0.52 3.90 3.96
C ALA A 20 0.58 2.83 3.84
N ALA A 21 1.35 2.82 2.75
CA ALA A 21 2.49 1.92 2.59
C ALA A 21 3.57 2.15 3.65
N LEU A 22 3.83 3.40 4.04
CA LEU A 22 4.75 3.72 5.14
C LEU A 22 4.23 3.22 6.50
N ALA A 23 2.92 3.33 6.75
CA ALA A 23 2.31 2.77 7.95
C ALA A 23 2.46 1.24 8.00
N VAL A 24 2.18 0.56 6.89
CA VAL A 24 2.41 -0.90 6.75
C VAL A 24 3.89 -1.23 6.97
N PHE A 25 4.83 -0.46 6.41
CA PHE A 25 6.27 -0.66 6.59
C PHE A 25 6.68 -0.54 8.07
N ALA A 26 6.15 0.47 8.77
CA ALA A 26 6.43 0.71 10.18
C ALA A 26 5.99 -0.46 11.05
N HIS A 27 4.83 -1.07 10.73
CA HIS A 27 4.25 -2.21 11.43
C HIS A 27 4.50 -3.56 10.72
N ARG A 28 5.48 -3.65 9.80
CA ARG A 28 5.65 -4.80 8.89
C ARG A 28 5.69 -6.16 9.59
N HIS A 29 6.25 -6.25 10.80
CA HIS A 29 6.30 -7.51 11.54
C HIS A 29 4.90 -7.91 12.02
N GLU A 30 4.14 -6.98 12.60
CA GLU A 30 2.75 -7.22 13.04
C GLU A 30 1.85 -7.53 11.85
N VAL A 31 1.99 -6.78 10.76
CA VAL A 31 1.24 -7.03 9.51
C VAL A 31 1.49 -8.44 8.99
N VAL A 32 2.74 -8.89 8.91
CA VAL A 32 3.06 -10.26 8.50
C VAL A 32 2.43 -11.30 9.44
N HIS A 33 2.44 -11.08 10.75
CA HIS A 33 1.78 -11.99 11.69
C HIS A 33 0.26 -12.04 11.48
N LEU A 34 -0.38 -10.90 11.23
CA LEU A 34 -1.81 -10.84 10.93
C LEU A 34 -2.17 -11.55 9.63
N LEU A 35 -1.35 -11.40 8.58
CA LEU A 35 -1.51 -12.11 7.32
C LEU A 35 -1.45 -13.64 7.52
N TYR A 36 -0.49 -14.14 8.30
CA TYR A 36 -0.39 -15.58 8.58
C TYR A 36 -1.47 -16.12 9.52
N ALA A 37 -2.04 -15.27 10.37
CA ALA A 37 -3.08 -15.65 11.33
C ALA A 37 -4.51 -15.53 10.77
N ALA A 38 -4.67 -14.89 9.60
CA ALA A 38 -5.97 -14.68 8.99
C ALA A 38 -6.54 -15.97 8.39
N THR A 39 -7.86 -16.12 8.47
CA THR A 39 -8.56 -17.29 7.92
C THR A 39 -8.74 -17.19 6.40
N ASP A 40 -8.95 -15.96 5.92
CA ASP A 40 -9.13 -15.60 4.52
C ASP A 40 -8.63 -14.16 4.28
N GLU A 41 -8.70 -13.72 3.03
CA GLU A 41 -8.26 -12.38 2.63
C GLU A 41 -9.09 -11.26 3.29
N PRO A 42 -10.44 -11.30 3.31
CA PRO A 42 -11.22 -10.31 4.06
C PRO A 42 -10.83 -10.18 5.54
N ASP A 43 -10.63 -11.30 6.25
CA ASP A 43 -10.18 -11.30 7.65
C ASP A 43 -8.81 -10.61 7.81
N ALA A 44 -7.88 -10.88 6.88
CA ALA A 44 -6.58 -10.21 6.87
C ALA A 44 -6.71 -8.69 6.69
N LEU A 45 -7.49 -8.25 5.70
CA LEU A 45 -7.72 -6.83 5.41
C LEU A 45 -8.34 -6.11 6.62
N THR A 46 -9.40 -6.67 7.20
CA THR A 46 -10.05 -6.11 8.39
C THR A 46 -9.08 -5.99 9.57
N ARG A 47 -8.24 -6.99 9.83
CA ARG A 47 -7.28 -6.95 10.94
C ARG A 47 -6.21 -5.88 10.75
N ILE A 48 -5.65 -5.78 9.55
CA ILE A 48 -4.60 -4.81 9.23
C ILE A 48 -5.17 -3.39 9.22
N ALA A 49 -6.34 -3.18 8.62
CA ALA A 49 -7.07 -1.91 8.65
C ALA A 49 -7.33 -1.44 10.09
N ASN A 50 -7.77 -2.34 10.97
CA ASN A 50 -8.00 -2.04 12.38
C ASN A 50 -6.73 -1.72 13.17
N LEU A 51 -5.60 -2.38 12.85
CA LEU A 51 -4.29 -2.08 13.44
C LEU A 51 -3.83 -0.67 13.05
N LEU A 52 -3.90 -0.35 11.76
CA LEU A 52 -3.30 0.87 11.20
C LEU A 52 -4.24 2.08 11.18
N LYS A 53 -5.53 1.89 11.48
CA LYS A 53 -6.58 2.92 11.36
C LYS A 53 -6.69 3.50 9.95
N VAL A 54 -6.58 2.61 8.96
CA VAL A 54 -6.71 2.90 7.52
C VAL A 54 -7.87 2.06 6.99
N ASP A 55 -8.59 2.54 5.98
CA ASP A 55 -9.69 1.79 5.37
C ASP A 55 -9.20 0.50 4.67
N GLU A 56 -10.05 -0.53 4.68
CA GLU A 56 -9.73 -1.84 4.11
C GLU A 56 -9.39 -1.77 2.62
N SER A 57 -10.06 -0.90 1.86
CA SER A 57 -9.77 -0.72 0.43
C SER A 57 -8.36 -0.18 0.18
N THR A 58 -7.88 0.76 1.00
CA THR A 58 -6.53 1.30 0.91
C THR A 58 -5.52 0.24 1.34
N ILE A 59 -5.80 -0.55 2.37
CA ILE A 59 -4.94 -1.70 2.72
C ILE A 59 -4.85 -2.69 1.57
N GLY A 60 -5.97 -3.06 0.94
CA GLY A 60 -5.97 -3.91 -0.25
C GLY A 60 -5.07 -3.34 -1.35
N ARG A 61 -5.24 -2.05 -1.66
CA ARG A 61 -4.39 -1.35 -2.64
C ARG A 61 -2.91 -1.36 -2.28
N VAL A 62 -2.55 -1.30 -0.99
CA VAL A 62 -1.15 -1.40 -0.52
C VAL A 62 -0.61 -2.82 -0.68
N LEU A 63 -1.41 -3.84 -0.32
CA LEU A 63 -1.01 -5.25 -0.43
C LEU A 63 -0.89 -5.71 -1.90
N ASP A 64 -1.61 -5.06 -2.81
CA ASP A 64 -1.47 -5.26 -4.26
C ASP A 64 -0.17 -4.65 -4.83
N GLN A 65 0.56 -3.84 -4.06
CA GLN A 65 1.81 -3.23 -4.52
C GLN A 65 2.97 -4.22 -4.54
N PRO A 66 3.99 -4.00 -5.39
CA PRO A 66 5.14 -4.86 -5.43
C PRO A 66 5.87 -4.89 -4.08
N LEU A 67 6.23 -6.09 -3.60
CA LEU A 67 6.94 -6.30 -2.32
C LEU A 67 8.21 -5.44 -2.14
N ARG A 68 8.79 -4.95 -3.24
CA ARG A 68 9.92 -4.00 -3.20
C ARG A 68 9.62 -2.76 -2.37
N TRP A 69 8.36 -2.31 -2.28
CA TRP A 69 7.95 -1.17 -1.43
C TRP A 69 8.16 -1.43 0.06
N MET A 70 8.26 -2.70 0.46
CA MET A 70 8.57 -3.11 1.82
C MET A 70 10.07 -3.17 2.11
N LEU A 71 10.91 -2.81 1.15
CA LEU A 71 12.36 -2.75 1.34
C LEU A 71 12.79 -1.35 1.82
N PRO A 72 13.77 -1.26 2.73
CA PRO A 72 14.23 0.01 3.28
C PRO A 72 14.65 1.05 2.23
N GLN A 73 15.20 0.61 1.09
CA GLN A 73 15.67 1.52 0.03
C GLN A 73 14.54 2.33 -0.66
N PHE A 74 13.30 1.84 -0.64
CA PHE A 74 12.15 2.54 -1.23
C PHE A 74 11.45 3.48 -0.24
N ARG A 75 11.86 3.45 1.04
CA ARG A 75 11.23 4.26 2.09
C ARG A 75 11.33 5.76 1.82
N ALA A 76 12.51 6.24 1.41
CA ALA A 76 12.71 7.67 1.14
C ALA A 76 11.86 8.18 -0.03
N GLU A 77 11.64 7.33 -1.04
CA GLU A 77 10.76 7.63 -2.17
C GLU A 77 9.30 7.76 -1.72
N LEU A 78 8.82 6.79 -0.93
CA LEU A 78 7.46 6.82 -0.37
C LEU A 78 7.26 8.02 0.58
N GLU A 79 8.25 8.36 1.40
CA GLU A 79 8.21 9.54 2.27
C GLU A 79 8.06 10.83 1.43
N THR A 80 8.80 10.93 0.33
CA THR A 80 8.73 12.08 -0.59
C THR A 80 7.34 12.19 -1.25
N ILE A 81 6.81 11.09 -1.75
CA ILE A 81 5.49 11.05 -2.39
C ILE A 81 4.39 11.39 -1.38
N SER A 82 4.45 10.82 -0.17
CA SER A 82 3.48 11.07 0.90
C SER A 82 3.46 12.53 1.38
N ALA A 83 4.59 13.23 1.25
CA ALA A 83 4.72 14.63 1.61
C ALA A 83 4.24 15.60 0.52
N THR A 84 3.90 15.09 -0.68
CA THR A 84 3.40 15.92 -1.77
C THR A 84 1.92 16.26 -1.50
N PRO A 85 1.55 17.55 -1.38
CA PRO A 85 0.15 17.95 -1.28
C PRO A 85 -0.60 17.52 -2.54
N GLY A 86 -1.70 16.77 -2.36
CA GLY A 86 -2.63 16.42 -3.43
C GLY A 86 -3.50 17.60 -3.87
#